data_AF-A0A933ZFW7-F1
#
_entry.id   AF-A0A933ZFW7-F1
#
_cell.length_a   1.000
_cell.length_b   1.000
_cell.length_c   1.000
_cell.angle_alpha   90.00
_cell.angle_beta   90.00
_cell.angle_gamma   90.00
#
_symmetry.space_group_name_H-M   'P 1'
#
loop_
_entity.id
_entity.type
_entity.pdbx_description
1 polymer ?
#
loop_
_entity_poly.entity_id
_entity_poly.type
_entity_poly.pdbx_seq_one_letter_code
_entity_poly.pdbx_strand_id
1 'polypeptide(L)'
;MQPRTARWLKPARQLHHIKVTAGEPCSCRTTIDTTAVAARVQSVERCYGVTLPPSYREFLLRYDGWANVFRGAALLSTAQLLNPAWHHRAEIALERAASAHLPGRHDSTRNSWGDDNLIPIGLDSSGSIVLVLDATSTNTWGEMEAVAWISELGLRVPSFADLLDLFCELSNKGASCRPRDFEFCAA
;
A
#
# COMPACT_ATOMS: atom_id res chain seq x y z
N MET A 1 8.81 -5.10 25.89
CA MET A 1 8.66 -5.23 24.42
C MET A 1 7.30 -4.66 24.04
N GLN A 2 7.25 -3.54 23.32
CA GLN A 2 5.97 -3.08 22.76
C GLN A 2 5.50 -4.09 21.71
N PRO A 3 4.22 -4.47 21.67
CA PRO A 3 3.71 -5.27 20.57
C PRO A 3 3.98 -4.51 19.26
N ARG A 4 4.75 -5.13 18.36
CA ARG A 4 5.10 -4.57 17.04
C ARG A 4 3.87 -4.26 16.18
N THR A 5 2.69 -4.75 16.56
CA THR A 5 1.44 -4.50 15.86
C THR A 5 1.09 -3.01 15.79
N ALA A 6 1.51 -2.19 16.76
CA ALA A 6 1.31 -0.73 16.69
C ALA A 6 2.39 0.04 15.88
N ARG A 7 3.40 -0.63 15.30
CA ARG A 7 4.54 0.06 14.62
C ARG A 7 4.06 0.95 13.48
N TRP A 8 3.09 0.48 12.69
CA TRP A 8 2.56 1.19 11.52
C TRP A 8 1.87 2.52 11.89
N LEU A 9 1.42 2.69 13.14
CA LEU A 9 0.68 3.87 13.58
C LEU A 9 1.55 5.14 13.56
N LYS A 10 2.85 5.00 13.85
CA LYS A 10 3.80 6.13 13.82
C LYS A 10 3.95 6.70 12.40
N PRO A 11 4.36 5.92 11.38
CA PRO A 11 4.45 6.43 10.01
C PRO A 11 3.09 6.82 9.44
N ALA A 12 1.99 6.15 9.80
CA ALA A 12 0.65 6.60 9.42
C ALA A 12 0.37 8.04 9.90
N ARG A 13 0.56 8.32 11.19
CA ARG A 13 0.38 9.68 11.73
C ARG A 13 1.30 10.69 11.07
N GLN A 14 2.54 10.29 10.78
CA GLN A 14 3.51 11.13 10.08
C GLN A 14 3.06 11.45 8.65
N LEU A 15 2.61 10.46 7.86
CA LEU A 15 2.04 10.68 6.53
C LEU A 15 0.86 11.62 6.57
N HIS A 16 -0.08 11.40 7.49
CA HIS A 16 -1.22 12.30 7.66
C HIS A 16 -0.77 13.74 7.94
N HIS A 17 0.21 13.92 8.85
CA HIS A 17 0.75 15.24 9.16
C HIS A 17 1.43 15.91 7.94
N ILE A 18 2.23 15.15 7.18
CA ILE A 18 2.87 15.64 5.95
C ILE A 18 1.80 16.12 4.95
N LYS A 19 0.76 15.32 4.73
CA LYS A 19 -0.33 15.64 3.81
C LYS A 19 -1.10 16.90 4.20
N VAL A 20 -1.48 16.99 5.48
CA VAL A 20 -2.16 18.17 6.02
C VAL A 20 -1.29 19.42 5.87
N THR A 21 0.01 19.31 6.18
CA THR A 21 0.94 20.44 6.08
C THR A 21 1.21 20.86 4.62
N ALA A 22 1.18 19.92 3.69
CA ALA A 22 1.32 20.17 2.25
C ALA A 22 0.01 20.70 1.60
N GLY A 23 -1.11 20.71 2.31
CA GLY A 23 -2.42 21.06 1.74
C GLY A 23 -2.95 20.01 0.77
N GLU A 24 -2.42 18.77 0.80
CA GLU A 24 -2.85 17.70 -0.08
C GLU A 24 -4.12 17.03 0.47
N PRO A 25 -5.15 16.79 -0.36
CA PRO A 25 -6.36 16.10 0.08
C PRO A 25 -6.03 14.65 0.39
N CYS A 26 -6.14 14.26 1.65
CA CYS A 26 -6.11 12.86 2.07
C CYS A 26 -7.33 12.56 2.95
N SER A 27 -7.89 11.36 2.80
CA SER A 27 -9.05 10.94 3.59
C SER A 27 -8.78 9.57 4.20
N CYS A 28 -8.45 9.58 5.48
CA CYS A 28 -8.45 8.39 6.33
C CYS A 28 -9.64 8.49 7.28
N ARG A 29 -10.72 7.80 6.95
CA ARG A 29 -11.91 7.79 7.81
C ARG A 29 -11.65 6.84 8.96
N THR A 30 -11.67 7.32 10.20
CA THR A 30 -11.61 6.38 11.33
C THR A 30 -12.85 5.49 11.31
N THR A 31 -12.66 4.18 11.42
CA THR A 31 -13.73 3.20 11.43
C THR A 31 -14.69 3.47 12.58
N ILE A 32 -15.97 3.62 12.27
CA ILE A 32 -17.03 3.86 13.27
C ILE A 32 -17.63 2.53 13.75
N ASP A 33 -17.68 1.52 12.87
CA ASP A 33 -18.18 0.18 13.18
C ASP A 33 -17.08 -0.87 12.99
N THR A 34 -16.30 -1.07 14.05
CA THR A 34 -15.19 -2.01 14.07
C THR A 34 -15.63 -3.47 13.95
N THR A 35 -16.87 -3.80 14.35
CA THR A 35 -17.40 -5.17 14.30
C THR A 35 -17.73 -5.54 12.85
N ALA A 36 -18.40 -4.64 12.11
CA ALA A 36 -18.67 -4.86 10.70
C ALA A 36 -17.38 -4.96 9.87
N VAL A 37 -16.39 -4.11 10.16
CA VAL A 37 -15.07 -4.19 9.49
C VAL A 37 -14.36 -5.50 9.83
N ALA A 38 -14.36 -5.95 11.09
CA ALA A 38 -13.76 -7.22 11.47
C ALA A 38 -14.37 -8.41 10.71
N ALA A 39 -15.70 -8.42 10.52
CA ALA A 39 -16.37 -9.43 9.72
C ALA A 39 -15.95 -9.37 8.23
N ARG A 40 -15.80 -8.16 7.67
CA ARG A 40 -15.29 -8.00 6.29
C ARG A 40 -13.83 -8.43 6.16
N VAL A 41 -12.97 -8.13 7.14
CA VAL A 41 -11.59 -8.62 7.19
C VAL A 41 -11.56 -10.14 7.13
N GLN A 42 -12.39 -10.84 7.92
CA GLN A 42 -12.47 -12.31 7.84
C GLN A 42 -12.94 -12.80 6.47
N SER A 43 -13.84 -12.08 5.81
CA SER A 43 -14.24 -12.40 4.44
C SER A 43 -13.11 -12.18 3.44
N VAL A 44 -12.30 -11.13 3.59
CA VAL A 44 -11.09 -10.90 2.78
C VAL A 44 -10.13 -12.06 2.98
N GLU A 45 -9.83 -12.43 4.23
CA GLU A 45 -8.96 -13.58 4.57
C GLU A 45 -9.45 -14.88 3.93
N ARG A 46 -10.78 -15.12 3.95
CA ARG A 46 -11.40 -16.27 3.29
C ARG A 46 -11.28 -16.22 1.77
N CYS A 47 -11.48 -15.05 1.15
CA CYS A 47 -11.38 -14.87 -0.30
C CYS A 47 -9.96 -15.13 -0.81
N TYR A 48 -8.94 -14.71 -0.07
CA TYR A 48 -7.54 -14.91 -0.43
C TYR A 48 -6.94 -16.22 0.11
N GLY A 49 -7.66 -16.95 0.97
CA GLY A 49 -7.19 -18.21 1.56
C GLY A 49 -6.04 -18.06 2.56
N VAL A 50 -5.80 -16.85 3.07
CA VAL A 50 -4.69 -16.52 3.97
C VAL A 50 -5.12 -15.58 5.09
N THR A 51 -4.40 -15.62 6.21
CA THR A 51 -4.58 -14.62 7.28
C THR A 51 -3.80 -13.36 6.93
N LEU A 52 -4.42 -12.19 7.07
CA LEU A 52 -3.75 -10.92 6.75
C LEU A 52 -2.66 -10.59 7.79
N PRO A 53 -1.59 -9.87 7.41
CA PRO A 53 -0.57 -9.41 8.34
C PRO A 53 -1.16 -8.66 9.52
N PRO A 54 -0.68 -8.89 10.76
CA PRO A 54 -1.22 -8.22 11.95
C PRO A 54 -1.27 -6.70 11.82
N SER A 55 -0.20 -6.07 11.30
CA SER A 55 -0.15 -4.62 11.10
C SER A 55 -1.21 -4.10 10.10
N TYR A 56 -1.40 -4.80 8.98
CA TYR A 56 -2.40 -4.41 7.98
C TYR A 56 -3.83 -4.67 8.47
N ARG A 57 -4.04 -5.76 9.22
CA ARG A 57 -5.31 -6.07 9.87
C ARG A 57 -5.73 -4.98 10.86
N GLU A 58 -4.83 -4.54 11.72
CA GLU A 58 -5.08 -3.42 12.65
C GLU A 58 -5.35 -2.11 11.90
N PHE A 59 -4.62 -1.85 10.82
CA PHE A 59 -4.87 -0.70 9.95
C PHE A 59 -6.30 -0.70 9.40
N LEU A 60 -6.77 -1.83 8.85
CA LEU A 60 -8.14 -1.95 8.33
C LEU A 60 -9.18 -1.74 9.44
N LEU A 61 -8.96 -2.33 10.62
CA LEU A 61 -9.86 -2.13 11.76
C LEU A 61 -9.93 -0.66 12.21
N ARG A 62 -8.84 0.10 12.04
CA ARG A 62 -8.74 1.50 12.46
C ARG A 62 -9.27 2.49 11.43
N TYR A 63 -8.95 2.29 10.16
CA TYR A 63 -9.20 3.27 9.08
C TYR A 63 -10.05 2.74 7.92
N ASP A 64 -10.18 1.42 7.77
CA ASP A 64 -10.89 0.75 6.66
C ASP A 64 -10.61 1.40 5.29
N GLY A 65 -9.32 1.56 4.97
CA GLY A 65 -8.83 2.23 3.76
C GLY A 65 -8.30 3.65 4.00
N TRP A 66 -7.61 4.19 2.98
CA TRP A 66 -7.04 5.53 3.02
C TRP A 66 -6.87 6.10 1.62
N ALA A 67 -7.68 7.10 1.25
CA ALA A 67 -7.57 7.76 -0.04
C ALA A 67 -6.38 8.73 -0.12
N ASN A 68 -5.70 8.74 -1.27
CA ASN A 68 -4.58 9.64 -1.60
C ASN A 68 -3.40 9.59 -0.61
N VAL A 69 -3.10 8.39 -0.08
CA VAL A 69 -2.02 8.17 0.89
C VAL A 69 -0.66 8.57 0.30
N PHE A 70 -0.42 8.31 -0.99
CA PHE A 70 0.86 8.58 -1.65
C PHE A 70 0.65 8.84 -3.14
N ARG A 71 1.02 10.04 -3.64
CA ARG A 71 0.94 10.43 -5.06
C ARG A 71 -0.36 10.01 -5.79
N GLY A 72 -1.52 10.17 -5.14
CA GLY A 72 -2.83 9.79 -5.68
C GLY A 72 -3.22 8.33 -5.47
N ALA A 73 -2.30 7.47 -5.03
CA ALA A 73 -2.62 6.10 -4.64
C ALA A 73 -3.45 6.06 -3.35
N ALA A 74 -4.37 5.10 -3.29
CA ALA A 74 -5.17 4.82 -2.11
C ALA A 74 -4.78 3.45 -1.51
N LEU A 75 -4.90 3.32 -0.19
CA LEU A 75 -5.01 2.00 0.46
C LEU A 75 -6.47 1.58 0.43
N LEU A 76 -6.72 0.35 -0.02
CA LEU A 76 -8.06 -0.16 -0.25
C LEU A 76 -8.79 -0.44 1.07
N SER A 77 -10.07 -0.07 1.11
CA SER A 77 -10.99 -0.50 2.15
C SER A 77 -11.34 -1.97 2.02
N THR A 78 -11.84 -2.59 3.09
CA THR A 78 -12.37 -3.95 3.05
C THR A 78 -13.50 -4.13 2.03
N ALA A 79 -14.30 -3.10 1.78
CA ALA A 79 -15.33 -3.14 0.74
C ALA A 79 -14.74 -3.16 -0.67
N GLN A 80 -13.63 -2.44 -0.91
CA GLN A 80 -12.92 -2.47 -2.19
C GLN A 80 -12.17 -3.80 -2.38
N LEU A 81 -11.56 -4.33 -1.33
CA LEU A 81 -10.88 -5.64 -1.33
C LEU A 81 -11.83 -6.82 -1.57
N LEU A 82 -13.13 -6.64 -1.43
CA LEU A 82 -14.16 -7.66 -1.70
C LEU A 82 -14.90 -7.41 -3.01
N ASN A 83 -14.56 -6.35 -3.74
CA ASN A 83 -15.27 -5.95 -4.94
C ASN A 83 -14.57 -6.48 -6.20
N PRO A 84 -15.21 -7.35 -7.00
CA PRO A 84 -14.63 -7.92 -8.23
C PRO A 84 -14.07 -6.87 -9.21
N ALA A 85 -14.71 -5.70 -9.32
CA ALA A 85 -14.24 -4.64 -10.21
C ALA A 85 -12.89 -4.07 -9.76
N TRP A 86 -12.62 -4.03 -8.46
CA TRP A 86 -11.33 -3.59 -7.93
C TRP A 86 -10.26 -4.66 -8.08
N HIS A 87 -10.59 -5.94 -7.92
CA HIS A 87 -9.67 -7.04 -8.24
C HIS A 87 -9.23 -6.99 -9.69
N HIS A 88 -10.18 -6.84 -10.62
CA HIS A 88 -9.88 -6.75 -12.05
C HIS A 88 -9.01 -5.53 -12.39
N ARG A 89 -9.24 -4.38 -11.74
CA ARG A 89 -8.37 -3.20 -11.90
C ARG A 89 -6.96 -3.43 -11.37
N ALA A 90 -6.83 -4.06 -10.20
CA ALA A 90 -5.53 -4.39 -9.64
C ALA A 90 -4.78 -5.35 -10.57
N GLU A 91 -5.46 -6.37 -11.10
CA GLU A 91 -4.96 -7.33 -12.10
C GLU A 91 -4.29 -6.63 -13.27
N ILE A 92 -5.05 -5.79 -13.97
CA ILE A 92 -4.56 -5.00 -15.11
C ILE A 92 -3.36 -4.13 -14.72
N ALA A 93 -3.43 -3.49 -13.55
CA ALA A 93 -2.37 -2.57 -13.11
C ALA A 93 -1.05 -3.31 -12.82
N LEU A 94 -1.11 -4.49 -12.21
CA LEU A 94 0.09 -5.29 -11.95
C LEU A 94 0.59 -6.03 -13.18
N GLU A 95 -0.26 -6.43 -14.13
CA GLU A 95 0.23 -6.96 -15.42
C GLU A 95 1.13 -5.92 -16.12
N ARG A 96 0.72 -4.65 -16.08
CA ARG A 96 1.55 -3.53 -16.57
C ARG A 96 2.82 -3.39 -15.74
N ALA A 97 2.69 -3.42 -14.42
CA ALA A 97 3.81 -3.22 -13.50
C ALA A 97 4.82 -4.39 -13.50
N ALA A 98 4.39 -5.63 -13.77
CA ALA A 98 5.22 -6.83 -13.85
C ALA A 98 6.09 -6.86 -15.11
N SER A 99 5.73 -6.10 -16.15
CA SER A 99 6.64 -5.81 -17.27
C SER A 99 7.88 -5.03 -16.80
N ALA A 100 7.78 -4.36 -15.65
CA ALA A 100 8.88 -3.68 -15.01
C ALA A 100 9.62 -4.59 -14.03
N HIS A 101 10.95 -4.65 -14.16
CA HIS A 101 11.78 -5.63 -13.48
C HIS A 101 11.72 -5.47 -11.95
N LEU A 102 11.38 -6.54 -11.24
CA LEU A 102 11.50 -6.61 -9.78
C LEU A 102 12.93 -7.02 -9.38
N PRO A 103 13.64 -6.26 -8.53
CA PRO A 103 14.89 -6.72 -7.94
C PRO A 103 14.64 -7.89 -6.96
N GLY A 104 15.38 -8.99 -7.12
CA GLY A 104 15.37 -10.13 -6.19
C GLY A 104 14.38 -11.26 -6.50
N ARG A 105 13.56 -11.14 -7.56
CA ARG A 105 12.78 -12.28 -8.07
C ARG A 105 13.67 -13.10 -9.00
N HIS A 106 14.16 -14.23 -8.52
CA HIS A 106 14.84 -15.21 -9.39
C HIS A 106 13.82 -15.73 -10.40
N ASP A 107 14.16 -15.65 -11.69
CA ASP A 107 13.48 -16.25 -12.85
C ASP A 107 12.25 -17.10 -12.51
N SER A 108 11.06 -16.52 -12.68
CA SER A 108 9.84 -17.31 -12.75
C SER A 108 9.13 -16.98 -14.05
N THR A 109 9.25 -17.88 -15.00
CA THR A 109 8.53 -18.00 -16.27
C THR A 109 7.00 -18.18 -16.10
N ARG A 110 6.43 -17.81 -14.95
CA ARG A 110 5.01 -17.94 -14.62
C ARG A 110 4.31 -16.60 -14.78
N ASN A 111 3.60 -16.48 -15.90
CA ASN A 111 2.80 -15.31 -16.29
C ASN A 111 1.37 -15.35 -15.73
N SER A 112 1.11 -16.01 -14.61
CA SER A 112 -0.24 -16.13 -14.05
C SER A 112 -0.29 -15.69 -12.59
N TRP A 113 -0.83 -14.48 -12.41
CA TRP A 113 -1.24 -13.82 -11.17
C TRP A 113 -1.85 -14.71 -10.07
N GLY A 114 -2.63 -15.72 -10.47
CA GLY A 114 -3.27 -16.66 -9.55
C GLY A 114 -2.30 -17.56 -8.79
N ASP A 115 -1.06 -17.70 -9.26
CA ASP A 115 -0.06 -18.60 -8.67
C ASP A 115 0.88 -17.89 -7.67
N ASP A 116 0.94 -16.56 -7.68
CA ASP A 116 1.92 -15.77 -6.91
C ASP A 116 1.44 -15.34 -5.51
N ASN A 117 0.19 -15.66 -5.13
CA ASN A 117 -0.43 -15.32 -3.84
C ASN A 117 -0.27 -13.83 -3.44
N LEU A 118 -0.42 -12.91 -4.40
CA LEU A 118 -0.34 -11.47 -4.16
C LEU A 118 -1.72 -10.91 -3.76
N ILE A 119 -1.75 -10.11 -2.70
CA ILE A 119 -2.95 -9.43 -2.21
C ILE A 119 -2.85 -7.94 -2.54
N PRO A 120 -3.65 -7.39 -3.48
CA PRO A 120 -3.66 -5.96 -3.73
C PRO A 120 -4.15 -5.21 -2.49
N ILE A 121 -3.36 -4.24 -2.03
CA ILE A 121 -3.69 -3.39 -0.87
C ILE A 121 -3.81 -1.92 -1.25
N GLY A 122 -3.38 -1.53 -2.44
CA GLY A 122 -3.50 -0.15 -2.89
C GLY A 122 -3.15 0.06 -4.36
N LEU A 123 -3.73 1.10 -4.93
CA LEU A 123 -3.46 1.56 -6.29
C LEU A 123 -3.92 3.00 -6.47
N ASP A 124 -3.36 3.68 -7.48
CA ASP A 124 -3.89 4.94 -7.98
C ASP A 124 -4.93 4.70 -9.10
N SER A 125 -5.54 5.78 -9.57
CA SER A 125 -6.58 5.71 -10.61
C SER A 125 -6.05 5.29 -11.98
N SER A 126 -4.74 5.49 -12.25
CA SER A 126 -4.11 5.13 -13.53
C SER A 126 -3.47 3.74 -13.53
N GLY A 127 -3.27 3.12 -12.36
CA GLY A 127 -2.47 1.91 -12.19
C GLY A 127 -0.97 2.16 -12.31
N SER A 128 -0.51 3.41 -12.18
CA SER A 128 0.91 3.78 -12.20
C SER A 128 1.59 3.53 -10.85
N ILE A 129 0.78 3.44 -9.79
CA ILE A 129 1.21 2.97 -8.48
C ILE A 129 0.37 1.75 -8.13
N VAL A 130 1.04 0.65 -7.81
CA VAL A 130 0.36 -0.55 -7.29
C VAL A 130 1.09 -1.09 -6.08
N LEU A 131 0.32 -1.44 -5.06
CA LEU A 131 0.77 -1.90 -3.76
C LEU A 131 0.15 -3.26 -3.47
N VAL A 132 0.98 -4.24 -3.16
CA VAL A 132 0.53 -5.60 -2.81
C VAL A 132 1.23 -6.09 -1.55
N LEU A 133 0.63 -7.09 -0.91
CA LEU A 133 1.29 -7.97 0.04
C LEU A 133 1.60 -9.30 -0.63
N ASP A 134 2.78 -9.83 -0.39
CA ASP A 134 3.20 -11.13 -0.89
C ASP A 134 2.94 -12.21 0.18
N ALA A 135 1.86 -12.98 0.03
CA ALA A 135 1.46 -13.95 1.04
C ALA A 135 2.43 -15.16 1.12
N THR A 136 3.33 -15.34 0.15
CA THR A 136 4.38 -16.37 0.22
C THR A 136 5.53 -15.97 1.15
N SER A 137 5.65 -14.67 1.48
CA SER A 137 6.79 -14.08 2.19
C SER A 137 6.56 -13.89 3.71
N THR A 138 5.75 -14.74 4.33
CA THR A 138 5.36 -14.56 5.74
C THR A 138 6.53 -14.82 6.70
N ASN A 139 6.84 -13.83 7.54
CA ASN A 139 7.91 -13.93 8.54
C ASN A 139 7.43 -14.52 9.88
N THR A 140 8.35 -14.65 10.85
CA THR A 140 8.07 -15.24 12.18
C THR A 140 7.02 -14.49 13.01
N TRP A 141 6.68 -13.25 12.64
CA TRP A 141 5.65 -12.44 13.29
C TRP A 141 4.32 -12.45 12.55
N GLY A 142 4.20 -13.22 11.46
CA GLY A 142 3.01 -13.24 10.61
C GLY A 142 2.90 -12.02 9.70
N GLU A 143 3.93 -11.18 9.61
CA GLU A 143 3.96 -10.08 8.65
C GLU A 143 4.38 -10.59 7.27
N MET A 144 3.81 -10.02 6.21
CA MET A 144 4.16 -10.29 4.82
C MET A 144 4.98 -9.14 4.27
N GLU A 145 5.91 -9.43 3.36
CA GLU A 145 6.57 -8.38 2.59
C GLU A 145 5.54 -7.62 1.75
N ALA A 146 5.74 -6.31 1.66
CA ALA A 146 4.97 -5.45 0.78
C ALA A 146 5.79 -5.14 -0.46
N VAL A 147 5.14 -5.17 -1.63
CA VAL A 147 5.74 -4.77 -2.89
C VAL A 147 5.00 -3.56 -3.42
N ALA A 148 5.75 -2.51 -3.76
CA ALA A 148 5.25 -1.29 -4.33
C ALA A 148 5.89 -1.06 -5.69
N TRP A 149 5.06 -1.00 -6.73
CA TRP A 149 5.48 -0.48 -8.02
C TRP A 149 5.14 1.00 -8.08
N ILE A 150 6.15 1.84 -8.27
CA ILE A 150 6.00 3.29 -8.35
C ILE A 150 6.74 3.74 -9.59
N SER A 151 6.01 4.24 -10.60
CA SER A 151 6.63 4.66 -11.88
C SER A 151 7.49 3.55 -12.49
N GLU A 152 6.96 2.33 -12.50
CA GLU A 152 7.62 1.10 -13.00
C GLU A 152 8.83 0.63 -12.17
N LEU A 153 9.22 1.33 -11.10
CA LEU A 153 10.20 0.79 -10.16
C LEU A 153 9.52 -0.10 -9.13
N GLY A 154 9.83 -1.39 -9.15
CA GLY A 154 9.41 -2.33 -8.12
C GLY A 154 10.29 -2.25 -6.88
N LEU A 155 9.70 -1.91 -5.74
CA LEU A 155 10.34 -1.85 -4.43
C LEU A 155 9.72 -2.90 -3.51
N ARG A 156 10.56 -3.71 -2.86
CA ARG A 156 10.13 -4.72 -1.88
C ARG A 156 10.60 -4.32 -0.49
N VAL A 157 9.70 -4.35 0.47
CA VAL A 157 9.96 -3.98 1.88
C VAL A 157 9.43 -5.04 2.84
N PRO A 158 10.00 -5.19 4.06
CA PRO A 158 9.73 -6.34 4.91
C PRO A 158 8.31 -6.44 5.51
N SER A 159 7.54 -5.34 5.53
CA SER A 159 6.18 -5.32 6.08
C SER A 159 5.36 -4.13 5.58
N PHE A 160 4.06 -4.15 5.85
CA PHE A 160 3.17 -3.00 5.64
C PHE A 160 3.62 -1.77 6.44
N ALA A 161 4.16 -1.95 7.66
CA ALA A 161 4.71 -0.83 8.42
C ALA A 161 5.92 -0.19 7.72
N ASP A 162 6.81 -1.01 7.16
CA ASP A 162 7.97 -0.54 6.38
C ASP A 162 7.54 0.17 5.08
N LEU A 163 6.42 -0.23 4.48
CA LEU A 163 5.84 0.47 3.33
C LEU A 163 5.40 1.90 3.69
N LEU A 164 4.77 2.09 4.85
CA LEU A 164 4.38 3.44 5.30
C LEU A 164 5.61 4.30 5.66
N ASP A 165 6.64 3.69 6.23
CA ASP A 165 7.94 4.36 6.47
C ASP A 165 8.55 4.81 5.12
N LEU A 166 8.56 3.96 4.09
CA LEU A 166 9.01 4.29 2.74
C LEU A 166 8.24 5.49 2.15
N PHE A 167 6.92 5.54 2.30
CA PHE A 167 6.14 6.69 1.84
C PHE A 167 6.50 7.98 2.59
N CYS A 168 6.78 7.91 3.90
CA CYS A 168 7.25 9.08 4.65
C CYS A 168 8.56 9.61 4.07
N GLU A 169 9.52 8.71 3.80
CA GLU A 169 10.81 9.08 3.22
C GLU A 169 10.67 9.72 1.84
N LEU A 170 9.87 9.12 0.96
CA LEU A 170 9.65 9.62 -0.39
C LEU A 170 8.89 10.96 -0.40
N SER A 171 7.92 11.14 0.49
CA SER A 171 7.21 12.42 0.65
C SER A 171 8.11 13.52 1.22
N ASN A 172 8.99 13.20 2.17
CA ASN A 172 9.95 14.16 2.71
C ASN A 172 11.02 14.57 1.69
N LYS A 173 11.55 13.60 0.91
CA LYS A 173 12.50 13.89 -0.18
C LYS A 173 11.86 14.74 -1.28
N GLY A 174 10.59 14.50 -1.61
CA GLY A 174 9.83 15.33 -2.54
C GLY A 174 9.60 16.77 -2.05
N ALA A 175 9.42 16.97 -0.74
CA ALA A 175 9.24 18.30 -0.14
C ALA A 175 10.53 19.15 -0.12
N SER A 176 11.71 18.52 -0.24
CA SER A 176 13.00 19.21 -0.38
C SER A 176 13.21 19.79 -1.78
N CYS A 177 12.57 19.24 -2.81
CA CYS A 177 12.59 19.78 -4.16
C CYS A 177 11.42 20.75 -4.34
N ARG A 178 11.39 21.85 -3.59
CA ARG A 178 10.47 22.94 -3.92
C ARG A 178 10.99 23.66 -5.18
N PRO A 179 10.17 23.84 -6.22
CA PRO A 179 10.49 24.75 -7.32
C PRO A 179 10.38 26.19 -6.79
N ARG A 180 11.41 26.67 -6.11
CA ARG A 180 11.66 28.10 -5.89
C ARG A 180 12.96 28.59 -6.52
N ASP A 181 13.66 27.74 -7.27
CA ASP A 181 14.89 28.09 -7.99
C ASP A 181 14.69 28.24 -9.51
N PHE A 182 13.44 28.37 -9.98
CA PHE A 182 13.14 28.78 -11.35
C PHE A 182 12.43 30.14 -11.36
N GLU A 183 13.09 31.16 -10.80
CA GLU A 183 12.83 32.56 -11.16
C GLU A 183 14.10 33.15 -11.80
N PHE A 184 13.92 33.63 -13.03
CA PHE A 184 14.77 34.55 -13.79
C PHE A 184 16.20 34.11 -14.17
N CYS A 185 16.33 33.68 -15.43
CA CYS A 185 17.34 34.21 -16.35
C CYS A 185 16.96 33.86 -17.79
N ALA A 186 16.12 34.69 -18.39
CA ALA A 186 16.09 34.89 -19.84
C ALA A 186 16.25 36.39 -20.07
N ALA A 187 17.50 36.77 -20.36
CA ALA A 187 17.85 38.03 -21.01
C ALA A 187 17.65 37.89 -22.51
#